data_AF-A0A2W0BQY7-F1
#
_entry.id   AF-A0A2W0BQY7-F1
#
_cell.length_a   1.000
_cell.length_b   1.000
_cell.length_c   1.000
_cell.angle_alpha   90.00
_cell.angle_beta   90.00
_cell.angle_gamma   90.00
#
_symmetry.space_group_name_H-M   'P 1'
#
loop_
_entity.id
_entity.type
_entity.pdbx_description
1 polymer ?
#
loop_
_entity_poly.entity_id
_entity_poly.type
_entity_poly.pdbx_seq_one_letter_code
_entity_poly.pdbx_strand_id
1 'polypeptide(L)'
;MRAQFVCSFILLTGLCAPAVCAQDIQSANDSHLSSSGINLIARTTVAVNYRRGETTHVDLKGTDLMPELTGKAKIINKSGLTDIHVDVENLRLSRSIDPAYLTYVLWTVSPQGQAKNVGELLVKNAKASLHTTTNLQSFALVITEEPDFAVAQPSELVVGENSLRPTTEGQPESVTVRYEVFPRSIYVSQVAAGPSERYQNDLAAPLDLLEARNAVRIARDAHADQYAPEILRRAETRLNEAEQYYSANHSNKTIGTAAREAVQTAEEARVTSLQAEQRAELERRQQETEGRAAQAQTQAEQSQDEAQRAQERAQAEARERAAAERQSQQSADEAQQARQQAQAEAERRRQLEEQQRTTAQKAEQAQQQADQAQQQAQQAQQQAQSEADRRAAAEQQNQQITQQSDEARRQANQAQQRAQQAESQQSELRQRLRAQLNGRGPDGLAGKINVTSSAQINRSRFEVKNVLHFHQPNS
;
A
#
# COMPACT_ATOMS: atom_id res chain seq x y z
N MET A 1 -18.97 -3.04 89.37
CA MET A 1 -20.25 -3.49 89.97
C MET A 1 -21.05 -4.28 88.93
N ARG A 2 -22.18 -4.88 89.35
CA ARG A 2 -23.25 -5.46 88.51
C ARG A 2 -23.79 -4.44 87.47
N ALA A 3 -24.44 -4.80 86.35
CA ALA A 3 -24.70 -6.11 85.72
C ALA A 3 -25.35 -5.96 84.30
N GLN A 4 -25.15 -6.97 83.42
CA GLN A 4 -26.05 -7.46 82.33
C GLN A 4 -26.48 -6.47 81.21
N PHE A 5 -26.91 -6.86 79.99
CA PHE A 5 -26.94 -8.08 79.15
C PHE A 5 -26.98 -7.55 77.67
N VAL A 6 -26.67 -8.25 76.56
CA VAL A 6 -27.26 -9.48 75.97
C VAL A 6 -26.26 -10.04 74.92
N CYS A 7 -26.19 -11.37 74.76
CA CYS A 7 -25.58 -12.08 73.61
C CYS A 7 -26.70 -12.79 72.79
N SER A 8 -26.52 -13.40 71.61
CA SER A 8 -25.31 -13.84 70.90
C SER A 8 -25.59 -14.08 69.40
N PHE A 9 -24.55 -14.38 68.61
CA PHE A 9 -24.65 -14.99 67.27
C PHE A 9 -25.18 -16.43 67.32
N ILE A 10 -25.95 -16.84 66.30
CA ILE A 10 -26.07 -18.22 65.82
C ILE A 10 -26.06 -18.20 64.27
N LEU A 11 -25.28 -19.09 63.64
CA LEU A 11 -25.32 -19.31 62.18
C LEU A 11 -26.50 -20.22 61.81
N LEU A 12 -27.06 -20.03 60.61
CA LEU A 12 -27.59 -21.16 59.85
C LEU A 12 -27.35 -20.95 58.34
N THR A 13 -26.68 -21.90 57.71
CA THR A 13 -26.42 -21.92 56.26
C THR A 13 -27.50 -22.72 55.55
N GLY A 14 -28.05 -22.18 54.46
CA GLY A 14 -29.01 -22.87 53.61
C GLY A 14 -28.79 -22.53 52.15
N LEU A 15 -28.05 -23.37 51.42
CA LEU A 15 -27.95 -23.26 49.97
C LEU A 15 -29.26 -23.73 49.34
N CYS A 16 -29.86 -22.88 48.50
CA CYS A 16 -30.93 -23.28 47.59
C CYS A 16 -30.31 -23.56 46.22
N ALA A 17 -30.47 -24.77 45.69
CA ALA A 17 -29.88 -25.16 44.41
C ALA A 17 -30.83 -24.80 43.24
N PRO A 18 -30.35 -24.13 42.17
CA PRO A 18 -31.12 -24.01 40.94
C PRO A 18 -31.16 -25.36 40.22
N ALA A 19 -32.33 -25.73 39.70
CA ALA A 19 -32.46 -26.95 38.90
C ALA A 19 -31.75 -26.78 37.55
N VAL A 20 -30.82 -27.68 37.23
CA VAL A 20 -30.26 -27.82 35.89
C VAL A 20 -31.28 -28.58 35.03
N CYS A 21 -31.75 -27.95 33.95
CA CYS A 21 -32.61 -28.64 32.98
C CYS A 21 -31.85 -29.79 32.33
N ALA A 22 -32.51 -30.95 32.17
CA ALA A 22 -31.98 -32.03 31.35
C ALA A 22 -31.80 -31.53 29.91
N GLN A 23 -30.63 -31.77 29.33
CA GLN A 23 -30.41 -31.63 27.89
C GLN A 23 -30.56 -33.01 27.25
N ASP A 24 -31.32 -33.09 26.16
CA ASP A 24 -31.47 -34.32 25.39
C ASP A 24 -30.11 -34.76 24.85
N ILE A 25 -29.76 -36.03 25.08
CA ILE A 25 -28.57 -36.64 24.47
C ILE A 25 -28.91 -36.96 23.02
N GLN A 26 -28.75 -35.96 22.15
CA GLN A 26 -28.67 -36.21 20.71
C GLN A 26 -27.35 -36.95 20.43
N SER A 27 -27.45 -38.14 19.84
CA SER A 27 -26.31 -38.94 19.39
C SER A 27 -25.60 -38.26 18.21
N ALA A 28 -24.76 -37.27 18.52
CA ALA A 28 -23.78 -36.76 17.57
C ALA A 28 -22.85 -37.92 17.19
N ASN A 29 -22.82 -38.28 15.90
CA ASN A 29 -21.94 -39.33 15.40
C ASN A 29 -20.53 -38.75 15.32
N ASP A 30 -19.81 -38.83 16.45
CA ASP A 30 -18.54 -38.15 16.76
C ASP A 30 -17.37 -38.83 16.03
N SER A 31 -17.45 -38.85 14.70
CA SER A 31 -16.62 -39.65 13.80
C SER A 31 -15.23 -39.03 13.67
N HIS A 32 -14.30 -39.54 14.48
CA HIS A 32 -12.94 -39.05 14.52
C HIS A 32 -12.11 -39.80 13.46
N LEU A 33 -11.51 -39.05 12.53
CA LEU A 33 -10.48 -39.56 11.64
C LEU A 33 -9.34 -40.12 12.49
N SER A 34 -9.13 -41.42 12.45
CA SER A 34 -7.96 -42.04 13.07
C SER A 34 -6.69 -41.47 12.45
N SER A 35 -5.57 -41.58 13.19
CA SER A 35 -4.25 -41.42 12.59
C SER A 35 -4.06 -42.28 11.33
N SER A 36 -4.77 -43.42 11.26
CA SER A 36 -4.77 -44.39 10.16
C SER A 36 -5.75 -44.09 9.02
N GLY A 37 -6.32 -42.87 8.93
CA GLY A 37 -7.22 -42.46 7.85
C GLY A 37 -8.64 -43.05 7.90
N ILE A 38 -8.80 -44.25 8.48
CA ILE A 38 -10.09 -44.86 8.78
C ILE A 38 -10.86 -43.96 9.76
N ASN A 39 -12.13 -43.69 9.45
CA ASN A 39 -13.02 -42.95 10.33
C ASN A 39 -13.53 -43.89 11.44
N LEU A 40 -13.02 -43.75 12.65
CA LEU A 40 -13.36 -44.63 13.77
C LEU A 40 -14.63 -44.17 14.47
N ILE A 41 -15.48 -45.14 14.82
CA ILE A 41 -16.71 -44.88 15.58
C ILE A 41 -16.37 -44.98 17.06
N ALA A 42 -16.71 -43.94 17.82
CA ALA A 42 -16.60 -43.96 19.26
C ALA A 42 -17.80 -44.69 19.89
N ARG A 43 -17.54 -45.65 20.77
CA ARG A 43 -18.55 -46.28 21.64
C ARG A 43 -18.15 -46.12 23.11
N THR A 44 -19.12 -46.23 24.00
CA THR A 44 -18.89 -46.26 25.45
C THR A 44 -19.30 -47.60 26.05
N THR A 45 -18.63 -48.02 27.13
CA THR A 45 -19.01 -49.18 27.95
C THR A 45 -18.51 -48.97 29.39
N VAL A 46 -18.80 -49.89 30.31
CA VAL A 46 -18.51 -49.76 31.75
C VAL A 46 -17.36 -50.69 32.16
N ALA A 47 -16.16 -50.13 32.34
CA ALA A 47 -15.02 -50.87 32.85
C ALA A 47 -15.11 -51.05 34.37
N VAL A 48 -14.76 -52.25 34.85
CA VAL A 48 -14.94 -52.70 36.24
C VAL A 48 -13.57 -53.03 36.86
N ASN A 49 -13.29 -52.57 38.08
CA ASN A 49 -12.08 -52.87 38.85
C ASN A 49 -12.24 -54.20 39.62
N TYR A 50 -11.64 -55.27 39.10
CA TYR A 50 -11.70 -56.59 39.74
C TYR A 50 -10.58 -56.70 40.78
N ARG A 51 -10.92 -56.78 42.07
CA ARG A 51 -9.91 -56.79 43.15
C ARG A 51 -9.11 -58.09 43.18
N ARG A 52 -7.80 -57.97 43.38
CA ARG A 52 -6.86 -59.11 43.47
C ARG A 52 -7.22 -60.04 44.63
N GLY A 53 -7.38 -61.32 44.33
CA GLY A 53 -7.79 -62.37 45.26
C GLY A 53 -9.31 -62.59 45.35
N GLU A 54 -10.13 -61.69 44.77
CA GLU A 54 -11.58 -61.84 44.75
C GLU A 54 -12.07 -62.58 43.48
N THR A 55 -13.30 -63.10 43.56
CA THR A 55 -14.06 -63.60 42.40
C THR A 55 -15.27 -62.70 42.23
N THR A 56 -15.46 -62.15 41.03
CA THR A 56 -16.59 -61.25 40.72
C THR A 56 -17.47 -61.87 39.66
N HIS A 57 -18.79 -61.75 39.83
CA HIS A 57 -19.79 -62.23 38.86
C HIS A 57 -20.54 -61.05 38.23
N VAL A 58 -20.27 -60.78 36.96
CA VAL A 58 -20.99 -59.77 36.15
C VAL A 58 -21.95 -60.47 35.18
N ASP A 59 -23.02 -59.80 34.78
CA ASP A 59 -23.85 -60.28 33.67
C ASP A 59 -23.29 -59.79 32.34
N LEU A 60 -23.63 -60.52 31.28
CA LEU A 60 -23.52 -60.06 29.89
C LEU A 60 -24.94 -59.89 29.36
N LYS A 61 -25.21 -58.78 28.69
CA LYS A 61 -26.53 -58.45 28.14
C LYS A 61 -26.40 -58.06 26.68
N GLY A 62 -27.43 -58.40 25.90
CA GLY A 62 -27.59 -57.95 24.53
C GLY A 62 -27.72 -56.44 24.38
N THR A 63 -27.19 -55.93 23.27
CA THR A 63 -27.44 -54.56 22.78
C THR A 63 -28.68 -54.53 21.88
N ASP A 64 -29.02 -53.37 21.32
CA ASP A 64 -30.08 -53.21 20.31
C ASP A 64 -29.93 -54.14 19.08
N LEU A 65 -28.71 -54.63 18.78
CA LEU A 65 -28.48 -55.58 17.69
C LEU A 65 -28.95 -57.00 18.01
N MET A 66 -28.88 -57.41 19.29
CA MET A 66 -29.30 -58.73 19.75
C MET A 66 -29.87 -58.70 21.18
N PRO A 67 -31.03 -58.04 21.42
CA PRO A 67 -31.55 -57.80 22.78
C PRO A 67 -31.88 -59.08 23.56
N GLU A 68 -32.04 -60.21 22.88
CA GLU A 68 -32.27 -61.52 23.50
C GLU A 68 -31.00 -62.15 24.12
N LEU A 69 -29.80 -61.68 23.76
CA LEU A 69 -28.54 -62.22 24.26
C LEU A 69 -28.46 -62.06 25.78
N THR A 70 -28.20 -63.17 26.47
CA THR A 70 -27.97 -63.18 27.92
C THR A 70 -26.73 -64.00 28.24
N GLY A 71 -26.01 -63.63 29.29
CA GLY A 71 -24.86 -64.39 29.73
C GLY A 71 -24.34 -63.97 31.09
N LYS A 72 -23.29 -64.65 31.53
CA LYS A 72 -22.60 -64.41 32.79
C LYS A 72 -21.10 -64.48 32.55
N ALA A 73 -20.36 -63.61 33.21
CA ALA A 73 -18.92 -63.73 33.30
C ALA A 73 -18.48 -63.88 34.76
N LYS A 74 -17.69 -64.92 35.03
CA LYS A 74 -17.00 -65.14 36.30
C LYS A 74 -15.55 -64.72 36.12
N ILE A 75 -15.16 -63.68 36.83
CA ILE A 75 -13.83 -63.08 36.78
C ILE A 75 -13.06 -63.43 38.05
N ILE A 76 -11.82 -63.90 37.92
CA ILE A 76 -10.98 -64.30 39.05
C ILE A 76 -9.63 -63.59 38.92
N ASN A 77 -9.39 -62.52 39.68
CA ASN A 77 -8.11 -61.81 39.64
C ASN A 77 -7.08 -62.55 40.52
N LYS A 78 -6.28 -63.42 39.92
CA LYS A 78 -5.14 -64.09 40.58
C LYS A 78 -3.90 -63.17 40.56
N SER A 79 -2.82 -63.61 41.20
CA SER A 79 -1.60 -62.84 41.33
C SER A 79 -0.87 -62.63 39.98
N GLY A 80 -1.23 -61.59 39.23
CA GLY A 80 -0.61 -61.18 37.97
C GLY A 80 -1.32 -61.65 36.70
N LEU A 81 -2.46 -62.34 36.85
CA LEU A 81 -3.29 -62.80 35.73
C LEU A 81 -4.74 -62.92 36.21
N THR A 82 -5.67 -62.42 35.41
CA THR A 82 -7.11 -62.48 35.67
C THR A 82 -7.75 -63.54 34.77
N ASP A 83 -8.33 -64.60 35.34
CA ASP A 83 -9.13 -65.56 34.58
C ASP A 83 -10.51 -64.97 34.26
N ILE A 84 -10.99 -65.28 33.05
CA ILE A 84 -12.29 -64.88 32.54
C ILE A 84 -12.98 -66.16 32.06
N HIS A 85 -14.05 -66.56 32.75
CA HIS A 85 -15.00 -67.56 32.26
C HIS A 85 -16.26 -66.83 31.80
N VAL A 86 -16.65 -67.02 30.54
CA VAL A 86 -17.88 -66.49 29.95
C VAL A 86 -18.76 -67.63 29.51
N ASP A 87 -20.05 -67.56 29.87
CA ASP A 87 -21.13 -68.40 29.34
C ASP A 87 -22.23 -67.48 28.80
N VAL A 88 -22.63 -67.67 27.54
CA VAL A 88 -23.64 -66.86 26.83
C VAL A 88 -24.66 -67.73 26.10
N GLU A 89 -25.90 -67.26 26.07
CA GLU A 89 -27.08 -67.93 25.53
C GLU A 89 -27.92 -66.96 24.68
N ASN A 90 -28.77 -67.53 23.81
CA ASN A 90 -29.56 -66.85 22.79
C ASN A 90 -28.72 -66.15 21.71
N LEU A 91 -27.49 -66.63 21.47
CA LEU A 91 -26.69 -66.19 20.33
C LEU A 91 -27.36 -66.64 19.03
N ARG A 92 -27.55 -65.69 18.11
CA ARG A 92 -27.90 -66.01 16.70
C ARG A 92 -26.71 -66.70 16.02
N LEU A 93 -26.92 -67.18 14.79
CA LEU A 93 -25.81 -67.55 13.92
C LEU A 93 -25.14 -66.27 13.42
N SER A 94 -23.80 -66.17 13.47
CA SER A 94 -23.05 -64.95 13.12
C SER A 94 -23.42 -64.39 11.74
N ARG A 95 -23.55 -65.27 10.73
CA ARG A 95 -24.01 -64.90 9.37
C ARG A 95 -25.45 -64.36 9.26
N SER A 96 -26.11 -64.00 10.36
CA SER A 96 -27.47 -63.46 10.39
C SER A 96 -27.56 -61.93 10.40
N ILE A 97 -26.51 -61.19 10.77
CA ILE A 97 -26.47 -59.72 10.66
C ILE A 97 -25.73 -59.29 9.39
N ASP A 98 -24.66 -60.01 9.01
CA ASP A 98 -23.96 -59.86 7.72
C ASP A 98 -23.34 -61.19 7.24
N PRO A 99 -23.53 -61.62 5.98
CA PRO A 99 -22.84 -62.79 5.42
C PRO A 99 -21.30 -62.73 5.42
N ALA A 100 -20.70 -61.54 5.50
CA ALA A 100 -19.26 -61.33 5.64
C ALA A 100 -18.74 -61.47 7.09
N TYR A 101 -19.63 -61.72 8.04
CA TYR A 101 -19.33 -61.88 9.46
C TYR A 101 -19.62 -63.32 9.91
N LEU A 102 -18.60 -63.97 10.51
CA LEU A 102 -18.54 -65.42 10.60
C LEU A 102 -18.47 -65.95 12.03
N THR A 103 -17.93 -65.18 12.98
CA THR A 103 -17.79 -65.60 14.38
C THR A 103 -18.13 -64.47 15.35
N TYR A 104 -18.11 -64.76 16.65
CA TYR A 104 -18.21 -63.77 17.73
C TYR A 104 -16.89 -63.72 18.50
N VAL A 105 -16.42 -62.53 18.85
CA VAL A 105 -15.17 -62.32 19.59
C VAL A 105 -15.45 -61.64 20.93
N LEU A 106 -14.83 -62.16 21.99
CA LEU A 106 -14.81 -61.52 23.31
C LEU A 106 -13.61 -60.57 23.40
N TRP A 107 -13.88 -59.33 23.81
CA TRP A 107 -12.89 -58.29 24.02
C TRP A 107 -12.82 -57.87 25.48
N THR A 108 -11.61 -57.63 25.99
CA THR A 108 -11.41 -56.80 27.19
C THR A 108 -11.11 -55.37 26.77
N VAL A 109 -11.86 -54.39 27.29
CA VAL A 109 -11.60 -52.95 27.05
C VAL A 109 -11.03 -52.33 28.33
N SER A 110 -9.82 -51.76 28.27
CA SER A 110 -9.18 -51.10 29.42
C SER A 110 -9.84 -49.76 29.75
N PRO A 111 -9.63 -49.19 30.97
CA PRO A 111 -10.06 -47.82 31.31
C PRO A 111 -9.45 -46.71 30.45
N GLN A 112 -8.45 -47.04 29.62
CA GLN A 112 -7.81 -46.15 28.65
C GLN A 112 -8.42 -46.30 27.23
N GLY A 113 -9.52 -47.05 27.08
CA GLY A 113 -10.21 -47.27 25.80
C GLY A 113 -9.58 -48.34 24.91
N GLN A 114 -8.51 -49.00 25.35
CA GLN A 114 -7.83 -50.02 24.55
C GLN A 114 -8.60 -51.34 24.60
N ALA A 115 -9.24 -51.71 23.48
CA ALA A 115 -9.79 -53.02 23.28
C ALA A 115 -8.68 -54.05 22.97
N LYS A 116 -8.83 -55.28 23.49
CA LYS A 116 -7.95 -56.42 23.22
C LYS A 116 -8.78 -57.68 23.04
N ASN A 117 -8.59 -58.37 21.91
CA ASN A 117 -9.17 -59.67 21.62
C ASN A 117 -8.68 -60.68 22.66
N VAL A 118 -9.60 -61.38 23.33
CA VAL A 118 -9.28 -62.43 24.31
C VAL A 118 -9.87 -63.79 23.93
N GLY A 119 -10.51 -63.93 22.77
CA GLY A 119 -10.85 -65.23 22.19
C GLY A 119 -12.22 -65.31 21.49
N GLU A 120 -12.36 -66.40 20.75
CA GLU A 120 -13.53 -66.72 19.92
C GLU A 120 -14.65 -67.39 20.74
N LEU A 121 -15.90 -67.01 20.48
CA LEU A 121 -17.11 -67.57 21.09
C LEU A 121 -17.82 -68.54 20.14
N LEU A 122 -17.26 -69.76 20.04
CA LEU A 122 -17.74 -70.84 19.15
C LEU A 122 -19.19 -71.27 19.46
N VAL A 123 -20.15 -70.77 18.67
CA VAL A 123 -21.59 -70.99 18.88
C VAL A 123 -22.02 -72.44 18.60
N LYS A 124 -22.72 -73.04 19.55
CA LYS A 124 -23.36 -74.36 19.45
C LYS A 124 -24.74 -74.29 20.10
N ASN A 125 -25.80 -74.62 19.33
CA ASN A 125 -27.19 -74.59 19.81
C ASN A 125 -27.60 -73.27 20.49
N ALA A 126 -27.27 -72.14 19.84
CA ALA A 126 -27.48 -70.77 20.35
C ALA A 126 -26.79 -70.42 21.69
N LYS A 127 -25.74 -71.17 22.05
CA LYS A 127 -24.90 -70.92 23.24
C LYS A 127 -23.42 -70.92 22.88
N ALA A 128 -22.60 -70.20 23.64
CA ALA A 128 -21.15 -70.30 23.58
C ALA A 128 -20.54 -70.16 24.99
N SER A 129 -19.39 -70.80 25.19
CA SER A 129 -18.62 -70.72 26.44
C SER A 129 -17.14 -70.50 26.10
N LEU A 130 -16.48 -69.59 26.80
CA LEU A 130 -15.07 -69.27 26.63
C LEU A 130 -14.38 -69.18 28.00
N HIS A 131 -13.22 -69.82 28.13
CA HIS A 131 -12.30 -69.61 29.24
C HIS A 131 -11.00 -69.02 28.69
N THR A 132 -10.66 -67.83 29.16
CA THR A 132 -9.50 -67.07 28.71
C THR A 132 -8.89 -66.28 29.87
N THR A 133 -7.80 -65.55 29.63
CA THR A 133 -7.09 -64.78 30.67
C THR A 133 -6.64 -63.42 30.15
N THR A 134 -6.56 -62.44 31.06
CA THR A 134 -6.01 -61.10 30.77
C THR A 134 -5.06 -60.64 31.87
N ASN A 135 -4.12 -59.77 31.52
CA ASN A 135 -3.22 -59.11 32.47
C ASN A 135 -3.81 -57.81 33.05
N LEU A 136 -5.04 -57.46 32.68
CA LEU A 136 -5.76 -56.30 33.19
C LEU A 136 -6.39 -56.59 34.57
N GLN A 137 -6.26 -55.64 35.50
CA GLN A 137 -7.01 -55.61 36.77
C GLN A 137 -8.40 -54.98 36.56
N SER A 138 -8.47 -53.91 35.76
CA SER A 138 -9.71 -53.19 35.47
C SER A 138 -10.03 -53.29 33.99
N PHE A 139 -11.24 -53.70 33.62
CA PHE A 139 -11.69 -53.80 32.23
C PHE A 139 -13.21 -53.94 32.10
N ALA A 140 -13.74 -53.56 30.93
CA ALA A 140 -15.06 -53.99 30.46
C ALA A 140 -14.93 -55.28 29.63
N LEU A 141 -16.02 -56.02 29.47
CA LEU A 141 -16.16 -57.11 28.50
C LEU A 141 -17.18 -56.72 27.44
N VAL A 142 -16.77 -56.82 26.18
CA VAL A 142 -17.59 -56.52 25.01
C VAL A 142 -17.58 -57.74 24.08
N ILE A 143 -18.73 -58.09 23.51
CA ILE A 143 -18.89 -59.13 22.50
C ILE A 143 -19.30 -58.46 21.19
N THR A 144 -18.50 -58.65 20.16
CA THR A 144 -18.83 -58.24 18.79
C THR A 144 -19.03 -59.45 17.90
N GLU A 145 -19.76 -59.24 16.81
CA GLU A 145 -19.69 -60.10 15.63
C GLU A 145 -18.48 -59.67 14.79
N GLU A 146 -17.72 -60.62 14.24
CA GLU A 146 -16.48 -60.35 13.49
C GLU A 146 -16.34 -61.21 12.21
N PRO A 147 -15.56 -60.75 11.20
CA PRO A 147 -15.31 -61.51 9.98
C PRO A 147 -14.50 -62.79 10.19
N ASP A 148 -13.67 -62.82 11.22
CA ASP A 148 -12.84 -63.95 11.66
C ASP A 148 -12.37 -63.76 13.11
N PHE A 149 -11.83 -64.81 13.73
CA PHE A 149 -11.39 -64.81 15.12
C PHE A 149 -10.14 -63.96 15.44
N ALA A 150 -9.31 -63.58 14.46
CA ALA A 150 -7.97 -63.03 14.70
C ALA A 150 -7.90 -61.50 14.62
N VAL A 151 -9.01 -60.84 14.28
CA VAL A 151 -9.10 -59.38 14.19
C VAL A 151 -8.46 -58.64 15.36
N ALA A 152 -7.74 -57.56 15.03
CA ALA A 152 -6.93 -56.79 15.98
C ALA A 152 -7.71 -55.69 16.74
N GLN A 153 -8.85 -55.23 16.22
CA GLN A 153 -9.70 -54.19 16.80
C GLN A 153 -11.19 -54.50 16.51
N PRO A 154 -12.11 -54.30 17.48
CA PRO A 154 -13.52 -54.65 17.33
C PRO A 154 -14.22 -53.91 16.19
N SER A 155 -15.18 -54.58 15.55
CA SER A 155 -16.15 -53.95 14.65
C SER A 155 -17.25 -53.18 15.42
N GLU A 156 -18.01 -52.35 14.71
CA GLU A 156 -19.16 -51.64 15.27
C GLU A 156 -20.34 -52.56 15.67
N LEU A 157 -20.32 -53.83 15.23
CA LEU A 157 -21.37 -54.83 15.50
C LEU A 157 -21.26 -55.42 16.92
N VAL A 158 -21.29 -54.54 17.93
CA VAL A 158 -21.35 -54.90 19.35
C VAL A 158 -22.71 -55.53 19.65
N VAL A 159 -22.75 -56.84 19.85
CA VAL A 159 -23.98 -57.61 20.12
C VAL A 159 -24.26 -57.78 21.61
N GLY A 160 -23.24 -57.64 22.48
CA GLY A 160 -23.44 -57.64 23.93
C GLY A 160 -22.29 -57.01 24.73
N GLU A 161 -22.57 -56.62 25.97
CA GLU A 161 -21.57 -56.03 26.88
C GLU A 161 -21.83 -56.39 28.36
N ASN A 162 -20.86 -56.11 29.24
CA ASN A 162 -21.01 -56.38 30.66
C ASN A 162 -21.98 -55.42 31.36
N SER A 163 -22.79 -55.98 32.25
CA SER A 163 -23.73 -55.24 33.08
C SER A 163 -23.51 -55.58 34.55
N LEU A 164 -23.32 -54.55 35.38
CA LEU A 164 -23.25 -54.70 36.83
C LEU A 164 -24.66 -54.92 37.39
N ARG A 165 -24.81 -55.87 38.33
CA ARG A 165 -26.02 -55.98 39.14
C ARG A 165 -25.91 -55.02 40.32
N PRO A 166 -27.03 -54.45 40.82
CA PRO A 166 -27.08 -53.83 42.14
C PRO A 166 -26.61 -54.77 43.28
N THR A 167 -26.67 -56.08 43.03
CA THR A 167 -26.23 -57.16 43.93
C THR A 167 -24.91 -57.82 43.51
N THR A 168 -24.08 -57.19 42.66
CA THR A 168 -22.74 -57.71 42.37
C THR A 168 -21.89 -57.62 43.65
N GLU A 169 -21.47 -58.79 44.15
CA GLU A 169 -20.67 -58.91 45.38
C GLU A 169 -19.39 -58.06 45.30
N GLY A 170 -19.03 -57.42 46.42
CA GLY A 170 -17.87 -56.53 46.51
C GLY A 170 -18.11 -55.07 46.08
N GLN A 171 -19.22 -54.75 45.41
CA GLN A 171 -19.52 -53.42 44.82
C GLN A 171 -18.29 -52.85 44.09
N PRO A 172 -17.87 -53.45 42.97
CA PRO A 172 -16.61 -53.10 42.32
C PRO A 172 -16.66 -51.68 41.76
N GLU A 173 -15.57 -50.94 41.93
CA GLU A 173 -15.40 -49.61 41.36
C GLU A 173 -15.50 -49.68 39.84
N SER A 174 -16.24 -48.75 39.22
CA SER A 174 -16.48 -48.78 37.78
C SER A 174 -16.38 -47.40 37.15
N VAL A 175 -15.96 -47.36 35.89
CA VAL A 175 -15.82 -46.13 35.11
C VAL A 175 -16.37 -46.32 33.70
N THR A 176 -17.15 -45.36 33.23
CA THR A 176 -17.56 -45.30 31.81
C THR A 176 -16.36 -44.94 30.96
N VAL A 177 -16.01 -45.77 29.99
CA VAL A 177 -14.86 -45.58 29.10
C VAL A 177 -15.31 -45.43 27.65
N ARG A 178 -14.67 -44.52 26.91
CA ARG A 178 -14.78 -44.39 25.43
C ARG A 178 -13.74 -45.30 24.78
N TYR A 179 -14.16 -46.08 23.80
CA TYR A 179 -13.29 -46.94 22.98
C TYR A 179 -13.66 -46.80 21.49
N GLU A 180 -12.77 -47.23 20.61
CA GLU A 180 -12.90 -47.04 19.17
C GLU A 180 -13.14 -48.36 18.45
N VAL A 181 -14.17 -48.39 17.61
CA VAL A 181 -14.54 -49.56 16.79
C VAL A 181 -14.44 -49.26 15.30
N PHE A 182 -14.12 -50.28 14.52
CA PHE A 182 -14.09 -50.20 13.05
C PHE A 182 -15.50 -50.21 12.45
N PRO A 183 -15.82 -49.31 11.50
CA PRO A 183 -17.10 -49.37 10.79
C PRO A 183 -17.16 -50.57 9.85
N ARG A 184 -18.36 -51.14 9.68
CA ARG A 184 -18.67 -52.32 8.84
C ARG A 184 -18.18 -52.18 7.39
N SER A 185 -18.09 -50.95 6.89
CA SER A 185 -17.63 -50.59 5.56
C SER A 185 -16.17 -50.92 5.24
N ILE A 186 -15.33 -51.28 6.23
CA ILE A 186 -13.96 -51.78 5.96
C ILE A 186 -13.89 -53.29 5.74
N TYR A 187 -14.92 -54.04 6.14
CA TYR A 187 -14.94 -55.50 6.09
C TYR A 187 -15.81 -56.04 4.95
N VAL A 188 -16.86 -55.30 4.58
CA VAL A 188 -17.69 -55.57 3.39
C VAL A 188 -16.98 -55.02 2.15
N SER A 189 -16.66 -55.87 1.16
CA SER A 189 -16.03 -55.41 -0.08
C SER A 189 -16.97 -54.46 -0.83
N GLN A 190 -16.44 -53.30 -1.23
CA GLN A 190 -17.17 -52.27 -1.98
C GLN A 190 -17.24 -52.58 -3.48
N VAL A 191 -16.51 -53.61 -3.94
CA VAL A 191 -16.52 -54.08 -5.33
C VAL A 191 -17.75 -54.95 -5.57
N ALA A 192 -18.52 -54.64 -6.61
CA ALA A 192 -19.74 -55.38 -6.96
C ALA A 192 -19.47 -56.87 -7.22
N ALA A 193 -20.46 -57.71 -6.86
CA ALA A 193 -20.40 -59.17 -6.78
C ALA A 193 -19.45 -59.88 -7.78
N GLY A 194 -18.22 -60.10 -7.33
CA GLY A 194 -17.19 -60.92 -7.97
C GLY A 194 -16.53 -61.83 -6.92
N PRO A 195 -16.02 -63.00 -7.34
CA PRO A 195 -15.81 -64.30 -6.66
C PRO A 195 -16.41 -64.67 -5.27
N SER A 196 -16.73 -63.73 -4.38
CA SER A 196 -17.28 -63.89 -3.03
C SER A 196 -18.47 -64.84 -2.94
N GLU A 197 -19.37 -64.85 -3.94
CA GLU A 197 -20.54 -65.73 -4.01
C GLU A 197 -20.19 -67.22 -3.87
N ARG A 198 -19.00 -67.66 -4.31
CA ARG A 198 -18.57 -69.06 -4.16
C ARG A 198 -18.19 -69.40 -2.73
N TYR A 199 -17.60 -68.47 -2.00
CA TYR A 199 -17.16 -68.69 -0.61
C TYR A 199 -18.32 -68.60 0.39
N GLN A 200 -19.30 -67.71 0.13
CA GLN A 200 -20.48 -67.53 1.00
C GLN A 200 -21.45 -68.73 0.97
N ASN A 201 -21.53 -69.45 -0.16
CA ASN A 201 -22.50 -70.52 -0.38
C ASN A 201 -21.98 -71.94 -0.08
N ASP A 202 -20.70 -72.12 0.29
CA ASP A 202 -20.14 -73.42 0.67
C ASP A 202 -20.52 -73.79 2.12
N LEU A 203 -21.78 -74.17 2.30
CA LEU A 203 -22.37 -74.53 3.60
C LEU A 203 -21.78 -75.81 4.24
N ALA A 204 -20.94 -76.55 3.50
CA ALA A 204 -20.28 -77.77 3.98
C ALA A 204 -18.87 -77.52 4.54
N ALA A 205 -18.26 -76.36 4.25
CA ALA A 205 -16.92 -76.04 4.74
C ALA A 205 -16.87 -75.82 6.27
N PRO A 206 -15.79 -76.27 6.94
CA PRO A 206 -15.54 -75.93 8.35
C PRO A 206 -15.42 -74.41 8.56
N LEU A 207 -15.80 -73.93 9.76
CA LEU A 207 -15.77 -72.51 10.11
C LEU A 207 -14.39 -71.89 9.87
N ASP A 208 -13.31 -72.53 10.36
CA ASP A 208 -11.93 -72.03 10.20
C ASP A 208 -11.56 -71.76 8.74
N LEU A 209 -12.06 -72.59 7.80
CA LEU A 209 -11.81 -72.43 6.36
C LEU A 209 -12.62 -71.26 5.77
N LEU A 210 -13.87 -71.07 6.21
CA LEU A 210 -14.67 -69.91 5.83
C LEU A 210 -14.03 -68.61 6.33
N GLU A 211 -13.52 -68.59 7.56
CA GLU A 211 -12.72 -67.48 8.10
C GLU A 211 -11.45 -67.24 7.28
N ALA A 212 -10.68 -68.29 6.94
CA ALA A 212 -9.46 -68.16 6.13
C ALA A 212 -9.73 -67.57 4.73
N ARG A 213 -10.83 -68.01 4.08
CA ARG A 213 -11.32 -67.43 2.82
C ARG A 213 -11.67 -65.95 2.96
N ASN A 214 -12.29 -65.58 4.08
CA ASN A 214 -12.75 -64.22 4.35
C ASN A 214 -11.59 -63.27 4.70
N ALA A 215 -10.69 -63.67 5.60
CA ALA A 215 -9.54 -62.87 6.02
C ALA A 215 -8.59 -62.58 4.83
N VAL A 216 -8.29 -63.57 3.98
CA VAL A 216 -7.46 -63.35 2.77
C VAL A 216 -8.16 -62.42 1.76
N ARG A 217 -9.49 -62.45 1.66
CA ARG A 217 -10.24 -61.43 0.88
C ARG A 217 -10.07 -60.04 1.50
N ILE A 218 -10.32 -59.88 2.80
CA ILE A 218 -10.28 -58.58 3.48
C ILE A 218 -8.87 -57.97 3.43
N ALA A 219 -7.82 -58.78 3.54
CA ALA A 219 -6.44 -58.32 3.37
C ALA A 219 -6.19 -57.74 1.95
N ARG A 220 -6.73 -58.37 0.89
CA ARG A 220 -6.67 -57.84 -0.49
C ARG A 220 -7.53 -56.59 -0.68
N ASP A 221 -8.76 -56.58 -0.15
CA ASP A 221 -9.64 -55.40 -0.17
C ASP A 221 -8.96 -54.19 0.54
N ALA A 222 -8.12 -54.46 1.56
CA ALA A 222 -7.28 -53.49 2.26
C ALA A 222 -5.85 -53.33 1.66
N HIS A 223 -5.67 -53.57 0.36
CA HIS A 223 -4.45 -53.29 -0.42
C HIS A 223 -3.15 -53.98 0.06
N ALA A 224 -3.26 -55.13 0.75
CA ALA A 224 -2.10 -55.89 1.21
C ALA A 224 -1.26 -56.49 0.07
N ASP A 225 -1.77 -56.53 -1.17
CA ASP A 225 -1.02 -56.84 -2.38
C ASP A 225 -0.03 -55.72 -2.77
N GLN A 226 -0.38 -54.46 -2.51
CA GLN A 226 0.50 -53.31 -2.70
C GLN A 226 1.47 -53.12 -1.52
N TYR A 227 0.96 -53.18 -0.29
CA TYR A 227 1.71 -52.74 0.91
C TYR A 227 2.28 -53.87 1.77
N ALA A 228 1.78 -55.10 1.65
CA ALA A 228 2.26 -56.26 2.42
C ALA A 228 2.38 -57.57 1.59
N PRO A 229 2.85 -57.53 0.32
CA PRO A 229 2.69 -58.64 -0.64
C PRO A 229 3.26 -59.96 -0.16
N GLU A 230 4.43 -59.96 0.48
CA GLU A 230 5.07 -61.18 0.98
C GLU A 230 4.33 -61.79 2.19
N ILE A 231 3.56 -61.00 2.95
CA ILE A 231 2.73 -61.50 4.04
C ILE A 231 1.43 -62.09 3.46
N LEU A 232 0.76 -61.35 2.57
CA LEU A 232 -0.42 -61.83 1.86
C LEU A 232 -0.14 -63.15 1.11
N ARG A 233 0.99 -63.24 0.40
CA ARG A 233 1.42 -64.46 -0.31
C ARG A 233 1.61 -65.66 0.62
N ARG A 234 2.02 -65.46 1.89
CA ARG A 234 2.07 -66.53 2.91
C ARG A 234 0.66 -66.96 3.32
N ALA A 235 -0.24 -66.01 3.58
CA ALA A 235 -1.64 -66.29 3.94
C ALA A 235 -2.37 -67.06 2.82
N GLU A 236 -2.19 -66.64 1.57
CA GLU A 236 -2.70 -67.34 0.37
C GLU A 236 -2.14 -68.76 0.25
N THR A 237 -0.85 -68.96 0.53
CA THR A 237 -0.24 -70.30 0.53
C THR A 237 -0.91 -71.21 1.55
N ARG A 238 -1.16 -70.71 2.77
CA ARG A 238 -1.86 -71.46 3.84
C ARG A 238 -3.35 -71.71 3.55
N LEU A 239 -4.04 -70.75 2.93
CA LEU A 239 -5.41 -70.95 2.48
C LEU A 239 -5.47 -72.05 1.40
N ASN A 240 -4.58 -72.02 0.42
CA ASN A 240 -4.49 -73.06 -0.62
C ASN A 240 -4.17 -74.45 -0.03
N GLU A 241 -3.38 -74.53 1.04
CA GLU A 241 -3.12 -75.77 1.79
C GLU A 241 -4.38 -76.28 2.52
N ALA A 242 -5.15 -75.39 3.16
CA ALA A 242 -6.42 -75.73 3.80
C ALA A 242 -7.50 -76.19 2.79
N GLU A 243 -7.59 -75.54 1.62
CA GLU A 243 -8.49 -75.92 0.52
C GLU A 243 -8.11 -77.29 -0.08
N GLN A 244 -6.81 -77.61 -0.17
CA GLN A 244 -6.34 -78.95 -0.55
C GLN A 244 -6.72 -80.00 0.50
N TYR A 245 -6.59 -79.69 1.78
CA TYR A 245 -7.05 -80.59 2.84
C TYR A 245 -8.56 -80.83 2.81
N TYR A 246 -9.36 -79.79 2.56
CA TYR A 246 -10.82 -79.89 2.43
C TYR A 246 -11.25 -80.70 1.22
N SER A 247 -10.75 -80.37 0.02
CA SER A 247 -11.08 -81.10 -1.21
C SER A 247 -10.61 -82.56 -1.21
N ALA A 248 -9.52 -82.87 -0.49
CA ALA A 248 -9.08 -84.25 -0.24
C ALA A 248 -9.77 -84.93 0.97
N ASN A 249 -10.81 -84.34 1.56
CA ASN A 249 -11.62 -84.88 2.66
C ASN A 249 -10.82 -85.24 3.93
N HIS A 250 -9.80 -84.44 4.27
CA HIS A 250 -9.07 -84.57 5.53
C HIS A 250 -9.93 -84.14 6.73
N SER A 251 -9.48 -84.49 7.94
CA SER A 251 -10.19 -84.12 9.17
C SER A 251 -10.29 -82.60 9.35
N ASN A 252 -11.38 -82.11 9.94
CA ASN A 252 -11.56 -80.69 10.29
C ASN A 252 -10.40 -80.13 11.13
N LYS A 253 -9.74 -80.96 11.94
CA LYS A 253 -8.53 -80.56 12.69
C LYS A 253 -7.38 -80.21 11.74
N THR A 254 -7.14 -81.02 10.71
CA THR A 254 -6.10 -80.81 9.70
C THR A 254 -6.37 -79.54 8.88
N ILE A 255 -7.62 -79.38 8.42
CA ILE A 255 -8.08 -78.19 7.70
C ILE A 255 -7.90 -76.95 8.59
N GLY A 256 -8.40 -77.01 9.84
CA GLY A 256 -8.35 -75.91 10.80
C GLY A 256 -6.93 -75.48 11.19
N THR A 257 -5.94 -76.37 11.24
CA THR A 257 -4.55 -75.96 11.50
C THR A 257 -4.01 -75.04 10.39
N ALA A 258 -4.11 -75.44 9.12
CA ALA A 258 -3.68 -74.60 8.00
C ALA A 258 -4.55 -73.33 7.85
N ALA A 259 -5.87 -73.46 8.07
CA ALA A 259 -6.80 -72.35 7.95
C ALA A 259 -6.59 -71.26 9.03
N ARG A 260 -6.37 -71.64 10.29
CA ARG A 260 -6.12 -70.65 11.35
C ARG A 260 -4.75 -69.97 11.21
N GLU A 261 -3.73 -70.66 10.66
CA GLU A 261 -2.48 -70.01 10.22
C GLU A 261 -2.74 -69.01 9.07
N ALA A 262 -3.59 -69.35 8.10
CA ALA A 262 -3.98 -68.42 7.02
C ALA A 262 -4.69 -67.17 7.55
N VAL A 263 -5.66 -67.31 8.46
CA VAL A 263 -6.36 -66.18 9.10
C VAL A 263 -5.37 -65.25 9.80
N GLN A 264 -4.52 -65.79 10.68
CA GLN A 264 -3.54 -64.99 11.43
C GLN A 264 -2.54 -64.27 10.51
N THR A 265 -2.12 -64.93 9.42
CA THR A 265 -1.20 -64.32 8.44
C THR A 265 -1.90 -63.28 7.56
N ALA A 266 -3.20 -63.45 7.28
CA ALA A 266 -3.99 -62.47 6.54
C ALA A 266 -4.22 -61.20 7.37
N GLU A 267 -4.50 -61.33 8.67
CA GLU A 267 -4.60 -60.18 9.57
C GLU A 267 -3.24 -59.49 9.80
N GLU A 268 -2.13 -60.24 9.85
CA GLU A 268 -0.77 -59.66 9.81
C GLU A 268 -0.60 -58.80 8.53
N ALA A 269 -1.03 -59.30 7.36
CA ALA A 269 -0.94 -58.57 6.10
C ALA A 269 -1.83 -57.33 6.08
N ARG A 270 -3.08 -57.44 6.56
CA ARG A 270 -4.04 -56.32 6.64
C ARG A 270 -3.55 -55.21 7.55
N VAL A 271 -3.13 -55.54 8.77
CA VAL A 271 -2.62 -54.56 9.75
C VAL A 271 -1.34 -53.89 9.24
N THR A 272 -0.44 -54.66 8.61
CA THR A 272 0.78 -54.11 7.98
C THR A 272 0.41 -53.15 6.83
N SER A 273 -0.56 -53.52 6.00
CA SER A 273 -1.02 -52.70 4.88
C SER A 273 -1.55 -51.34 5.34
N LEU A 274 -2.49 -51.33 6.28
CA LEU A 274 -3.09 -50.10 6.82
C LEU A 274 -2.05 -49.18 7.49
N GLN A 275 -1.04 -49.74 8.15
CA GLN A 275 0.07 -48.96 8.75
C GLN A 275 1.01 -48.37 7.69
N ALA A 276 1.23 -49.08 6.58
CA ALA A 276 2.08 -48.63 5.48
C ALA A 276 1.39 -47.57 4.60
N GLU A 277 0.08 -47.73 4.32
CA GLU A 277 -0.76 -46.71 3.68
C GLU A 277 -0.80 -45.43 4.53
N GLN A 278 -1.07 -45.55 5.84
CA GLN A 278 -1.00 -44.45 6.79
C GLN A 278 0.35 -43.72 6.72
N ARG A 279 1.47 -44.45 6.67
CA ARG A 279 2.80 -43.86 6.56
C ARG A 279 2.97 -43.11 5.24
N ALA A 280 2.61 -43.72 4.11
CA ALA A 280 2.72 -43.12 2.78
C ALA A 280 1.91 -41.81 2.67
N GLU A 281 0.72 -41.77 3.26
CA GLU A 281 -0.12 -40.56 3.31
C GLU A 281 0.50 -39.46 4.19
N LEU A 282 1.12 -39.81 5.32
CA LEU A 282 1.85 -38.86 6.17
C LEU A 282 3.10 -38.31 5.45
N GLU A 283 3.88 -39.17 4.79
CA GLU A 283 5.05 -38.78 3.99
C GLU A 283 4.65 -37.88 2.81
N ARG A 284 3.54 -38.19 2.11
CA ARG A 284 2.97 -37.33 1.06
C ARG A 284 2.58 -35.94 1.60
N ARG A 285 1.91 -35.89 2.76
CA ARG A 285 1.52 -34.61 3.40
C ARG A 285 2.74 -33.79 3.84
N GLN A 286 3.81 -34.43 4.28
CA GLN A 286 5.08 -33.77 4.60
C GLN A 286 5.69 -33.17 3.33
N GLN A 287 5.86 -33.96 2.27
CA GLN A 287 6.39 -33.51 0.97
C GLN A 287 5.55 -32.37 0.35
N GLU A 288 4.22 -32.42 0.46
CA GLU A 288 3.36 -31.31 0.01
C GLU A 288 3.53 -30.05 0.86
N THR A 289 3.76 -30.18 2.16
CA THR A 289 3.99 -29.05 3.06
C THR A 289 5.34 -28.40 2.80
N GLU A 290 6.39 -29.22 2.64
CA GLU A 290 7.74 -28.79 2.26
C GLU A 290 7.76 -28.13 0.87
N GLY A 291 7.07 -28.73 -0.11
CA GLY A 291 6.94 -28.17 -1.47
C GLY A 291 6.21 -26.82 -1.48
N ARG A 292 5.14 -26.66 -0.68
CA ARG A 292 4.46 -25.36 -0.51
C ARG A 292 5.35 -24.34 0.21
N ALA A 293 6.12 -24.75 1.22
CA ALA A 293 7.06 -23.88 1.92
C ALA A 293 8.19 -23.39 1.00
N ALA A 294 8.77 -24.28 0.19
CA ALA A 294 9.78 -23.92 -0.80
C ALA A 294 9.22 -22.97 -1.88
N GLN A 295 8.02 -23.24 -2.40
CA GLN A 295 7.35 -22.34 -3.35
C GLN A 295 7.07 -20.95 -2.74
N ALA A 296 6.63 -20.90 -1.48
CA ALA A 296 6.40 -19.64 -0.76
C ALA A 296 7.71 -18.87 -0.52
N GLN A 297 8.81 -19.57 -0.21
CA GLN A 297 10.13 -18.96 -0.09
C GLN A 297 10.60 -18.37 -1.43
N THR A 298 10.54 -19.12 -2.53
CA THR A 298 10.92 -18.62 -3.85
C THR A 298 10.06 -17.43 -4.30
N GLN A 299 8.76 -17.42 -3.98
CA GLN A 299 7.89 -16.25 -4.23
C GLN A 299 8.28 -15.06 -3.36
N ALA A 300 8.66 -15.28 -2.09
CA ALA A 300 9.12 -14.21 -1.21
C ALA A 300 10.45 -13.61 -1.70
N GLU A 301 11.40 -14.44 -2.11
CA GLU A 301 12.68 -14.04 -2.71
C GLU A 301 12.46 -13.23 -4.01
N GLN A 302 11.63 -13.73 -4.93
CA GLN A 302 11.25 -13.00 -6.14
C GLN A 302 10.59 -11.64 -5.83
N SER A 303 9.73 -11.57 -4.82
CA SER A 303 9.10 -10.31 -4.40
C SER A 303 10.09 -9.30 -3.82
N GLN A 304 11.14 -9.77 -3.15
CA GLN A 304 12.22 -8.93 -2.62
C GLN A 304 13.12 -8.43 -3.76
N ASP A 305 13.51 -9.29 -4.70
CA ASP A 305 14.23 -8.90 -5.92
C ASP A 305 13.45 -7.88 -6.75
N GLU A 306 12.14 -8.04 -6.90
CA GLU A 306 11.29 -7.06 -7.59
C GLU A 306 11.18 -5.73 -6.83
N ALA A 307 10.97 -5.77 -5.52
CA ALA A 307 10.94 -4.57 -4.68
C ALA A 307 12.28 -3.81 -4.71
N GLN A 308 13.41 -4.51 -4.63
CA GLN A 308 14.74 -3.89 -4.74
C GLN A 308 14.95 -3.28 -6.14
N ARG A 309 14.66 -4.02 -7.22
CA ARG A 309 14.77 -3.50 -8.60
C ARG A 309 13.78 -2.38 -8.90
N ALA A 310 12.68 -2.24 -8.15
CA ALA A 310 11.79 -1.08 -8.20
C ALA A 310 12.38 0.11 -7.43
N GLN A 311 12.94 -0.11 -6.24
CA GLN A 311 13.61 0.91 -5.43
C GLN A 311 14.85 1.49 -6.13
N GLU A 312 15.66 0.65 -6.78
CA GLU A 312 16.82 1.07 -7.57
C GLU A 312 16.41 1.95 -8.77
N ARG A 313 15.33 1.58 -9.48
CA ARG A 313 14.76 2.39 -10.58
C ARG A 313 14.22 3.73 -10.06
N ALA A 314 13.47 3.74 -8.97
CA ALA A 314 12.99 4.97 -8.35
C ALA A 314 14.15 5.89 -7.89
N GLN A 315 15.25 5.34 -7.38
CA GLN A 315 16.46 6.10 -7.08
C GLN A 315 17.15 6.65 -8.33
N ALA A 316 17.21 5.89 -9.43
CA ALA A 316 17.78 6.35 -10.69
C ALA A 316 16.98 7.52 -11.27
N GLU A 317 15.66 7.38 -11.36
CA GLU A 317 14.75 8.46 -11.79
C GLU A 317 14.86 9.70 -10.91
N ALA A 318 14.95 9.54 -9.58
CA ALA A 318 15.11 10.67 -8.67
C ALA A 318 16.45 11.41 -8.90
N ARG A 319 17.55 10.68 -9.18
CA ARG A 319 18.84 11.27 -9.52
C ARG A 319 18.82 11.99 -10.86
N GLU A 320 18.12 11.45 -11.85
CA GLU A 320 17.95 12.05 -13.18
C GLU A 320 17.12 13.34 -13.11
N ARG A 321 15.96 13.31 -12.43
CA ARG A 321 15.14 14.51 -12.18
C ARG A 321 15.94 15.59 -11.44
N ALA A 322 16.64 15.22 -10.38
CA ALA A 322 17.52 16.15 -9.65
C ALA A 322 18.75 16.62 -10.44
N ALA A 323 19.12 15.98 -11.56
CA ALA A 323 20.13 16.49 -12.49
C ALA A 323 19.52 17.47 -13.49
N ALA A 324 18.36 17.14 -14.07
CA ALA A 324 17.61 18.01 -14.98
C ALA A 324 17.16 19.31 -14.28
N GLU A 325 16.72 19.25 -13.02
CA GLU A 325 16.39 20.42 -12.21
C GLU A 325 17.60 21.34 -12.01
N ARG A 326 18.78 20.78 -11.70
CA ARG A 326 20.03 21.57 -11.56
C ARG A 326 20.46 22.19 -12.89
N GLN A 327 20.35 21.47 -14.00
CA GLN A 327 20.66 22.01 -15.33
C GLN A 327 19.66 23.13 -15.72
N SER A 328 18.38 22.97 -15.39
CA SER A 328 17.36 24.00 -15.58
C SER A 328 17.66 25.25 -14.76
N GLN A 329 17.99 25.09 -13.47
CA GLN A 329 18.42 26.17 -12.58
C GLN A 329 19.66 26.90 -13.11
N GLN A 330 20.71 26.16 -13.52
CA GLN A 330 21.90 26.74 -14.14
C GLN A 330 21.55 27.55 -15.39
N SER A 331 20.71 27.03 -16.30
CA SER A 331 20.30 27.77 -17.50
C SER A 331 19.45 29.02 -17.19
N ALA A 332 18.68 29.00 -16.09
CA ALA A 332 17.91 30.14 -15.62
C ALA A 332 18.81 31.22 -14.98
N ASP A 333 19.81 30.82 -14.20
CA ASP A 333 20.81 31.70 -13.61
C ASP A 333 21.70 32.33 -14.70
N GLU A 334 22.15 31.55 -15.68
CA GLU A 334 22.88 32.05 -16.87
C GLU A 334 22.02 33.06 -17.67
N ALA A 335 20.75 32.73 -17.93
CA ALA A 335 19.84 33.64 -18.61
C ALA A 335 19.56 34.91 -17.79
N GLN A 336 19.55 34.83 -16.46
CA GLN A 336 19.38 35.98 -15.58
C GLN A 336 20.64 36.86 -15.54
N GLN A 337 21.83 36.26 -15.48
CA GLN A 337 23.11 36.98 -15.61
C GLN A 337 23.23 37.67 -16.98
N ALA A 338 22.87 36.99 -18.07
CA ALA A 338 22.86 37.58 -19.41
C ALA A 338 21.89 38.76 -19.52
N ARG A 339 20.70 38.68 -18.89
CA ARG A 339 19.75 39.81 -18.79
C ARG A 339 20.32 40.98 -18.00
N GLN A 340 20.97 40.73 -16.86
CA GLN A 340 21.61 41.78 -16.05
C GLN A 340 22.76 42.45 -16.81
N GLN A 341 23.59 41.69 -17.53
CA GLN A 341 24.66 42.23 -18.38
C GLN A 341 24.08 43.09 -19.52
N ALA A 342 23.05 42.63 -20.21
CA ALA A 342 22.37 43.39 -21.27
C ALA A 342 21.70 44.68 -20.74
N GLN A 343 21.14 44.64 -19.52
CA GLN A 343 20.62 45.84 -18.85
C GLN A 343 21.73 46.84 -18.53
N ALA A 344 22.84 46.38 -17.93
CA ALA A 344 23.99 47.24 -17.62
C ALA A 344 24.66 47.82 -18.88
N GLU A 345 24.71 47.09 -19.99
CA GLU A 345 25.19 47.61 -21.28
C GLU A 345 24.22 48.64 -21.88
N ALA A 346 22.90 48.39 -21.81
CA ALA A 346 21.89 49.35 -22.25
C ALA A 346 21.91 50.65 -21.42
N GLU A 347 22.16 50.57 -20.11
CA GLU A 347 22.35 51.73 -19.24
C GLU A 347 23.63 52.50 -19.58
N ARG A 348 24.77 51.81 -19.80
CA ARG A 348 26.00 52.46 -20.30
C ARG A 348 25.77 53.16 -21.64
N ARG A 349 25.04 52.52 -22.58
CA ARG A 349 24.72 53.12 -23.87
C ARG A 349 23.87 54.38 -23.69
N ARG A 350 22.84 54.35 -22.84
CA ARG A 350 22.04 55.55 -22.51
C ARG A 350 22.88 56.67 -21.89
N GLN A 351 23.78 56.35 -20.97
CA GLN A 351 24.70 57.33 -20.37
C GLN A 351 25.64 57.96 -21.42
N LEU A 352 26.14 57.17 -22.37
CA LEU A 352 26.95 57.67 -23.49
C LEU A 352 26.14 58.54 -24.46
N GLU A 353 24.91 58.15 -24.80
CA GLU A 353 23.99 58.94 -25.62
C GLU A 353 23.60 60.27 -24.92
N GLU A 354 23.41 60.27 -23.60
CA GLU A 354 23.12 61.46 -22.81
C GLU A 354 24.34 62.39 -22.68
N GLN A 355 25.54 61.85 -22.49
CA GLN A 355 26.79 62.61 -22.54
C GLN A 355 27.02 63.22 -23.93
N GLN A 356 26.74 62.48 -25.01
CA GLN A 356 26.80 63.00 -26.38
C GLN A 356 25.79 64.13 -26.60
N ARG A 357 24.52 63.97 -26.16
CA ARG A 357 23.50 65.04 -26.21
C ARG A 357 23.92 66.28 -25.42
N THR A 358 24.44 66.11 -24.20
CA THR A 358 24.93 67.23 -23.37
C THR A 358 26.11 67.94 -24.03
N THR A 359 26.99 67.20 -24.71
CA THR A 359 28.13 67.76 -25.44
C THR A 359 27.69 68.49 -26.71
N ALA A 360 26.73 67.94 -27.45
CA ALA A 360 26.12 68.59 -28.62
C ALA A 360 25.40 69.89 -28.24
N GLN A 361 24.58 69.88 -27.17
CA GLN A 361 23.92 71.09 -26.67
C GLN A 361 24.91 72.18 -26.24
N LYS A 362 26.05 71.80 -25.63
CA LYS A 362 27.14 72.76 -25.31
C LYS A 362 27.80 73.31 -26.57
N ALA A 363 27.99 72.50 -27.60
CA ALA A 363 28.51 72.96 -28.89
C ALA A 363 27.53 73.90 -29.60
N GLU A 364 26.23 73.59 -29.61
CA GLU A 364 25.16 74.45 -30.15
C GLU A 364 25.07 75.79 -29.41
N GLN A 365 25.18 75.78 -28.07
CA GLN A 365 25.21 77.02 -27.27
C GLN A 365 26.47 77.86 -27.56
N ALA A 366 27.64 77.23 -27.69
CA ALA A 366 28.87 77.92 -28.08
C ALA A 366 28.78 78.50 -29.50
N GLN A 367 28.17 77.79 -30.44
CA GLN A 367 27.91 78.26 -31.80
C GLN A 367 26.98 79.47 -31.79
N GLN A 368 25.85 79.40 -31.09
CA GLN A 368 24.91 80.53 -30.96
C GLN A 368 25.55 81.77 -30.32
N GLN A 369 26.45 81.59 -29.34
CA GLN A 369 27.21 82.71 -28.76
C GLN A 369 28.23 83.31 -29.76
N ALA A 370 28.88 82.48 -30.57
CA ALA A 370 29.79 82.95 -31.63
C ALA A 370 29.03 83.70 -32.74
N ASP A 371 27.88 83.19 -33.17
CA ASP A 371 27.03 83.81 -34.20
C ASP A 371 26.47 85.16 -33.70
N GLN A 372 26.04 85.25 -32.43
CA GLN A 372 25.63 86.53 -31.81
C GLN A 372 26.78 87.54 -31.74
N ALA A 373 28.00 87.09 -31.38
CA ALA A 373 29.18 87.95 -31.36
C ALA A 373 29.54 88.47 -32.77
N GLN A 374 29.42 87.64 -33.81
CA GLN A 374 29.60 88.08 -35.19
C GLN A 374 28.54 89.11 -35.63
N GLN A 375 27.25 88.91 -35.28
CA GLN A 375 26.20 89.87 -35.60
C GLN A 375 26.44 91.23 -34.92
N GLN A 376 26.86 91.24 -33.65
CA GLN A 376 27.21 92.47 -32.94
C GLN A 376 28.43 93.17 -33.57
N ALA A 377 29.46 92.42 -33.98
CA ALA A 377 30.63 92.98 -34.68
C ALA A 377 30.27 93.60 -36.04
N GLN A 378 29.39 92.95 -36.82
CA GLN A 378 28.91 93.48 -38.09
C GLN A 378 28.07 94.75 -37.92
N GLN A 379 27.19 94.81 -36.91
CA GLN A 379 26.44 96.03 -36.60
C GLN A 379 27.35 97.19 -36.18
N ALA A 380 28.38 96.93 -35.37
CA ALA A 380 29.37 97.94 -35.00
C ALA A 380 30.17 98.46 -36.21
N GLN A 381 30.56 97.59 -37.15
CA GLN A 381 31.19 98.02 -38.41
C GLN A 381 30.27 98.91 -39.25
N GLN A 382 29.00 98.51 -39.46
CA GLN A 382 28.04 99.31 -40.24
C GLN A 382 27.81 100.70 -39.63
N GLN A 383 27.73 100.79 -38.29
CA GLN A 383 27.64 102.08 -37.59
C GLN A 383 28.89 102.94 -37.82
N ALA A 384 30.09 102.37 -37.67
CA ALA A 384 31.35 103.08 -37.91
C ALA A 384 31.50 103.58 -39.36
N GLN A 385 31.08 102.78 -40.35
CA GLN A 385 30.99 103.20 -41.76
C GLN A 385 30.11 104.46 -41.91
N SER A 386 28.91 104.43 -41.34
CA SER A 386 27.92 105.51 -41.47
C SER A 386 28.35 106.83 -40.79
N GLU A 387 29.22 106.77 -39.78
CA GLU A 387 29.84 107.97 -39.20
C GLU A 387 30.96 108.55 -40.09
N ALA A 388 31.73 107.69 -40.76
CA ALA A 388 32.81 108.13 -41.64
C ALA A 388 32.26 108.91 -42.85
N ASP A 389 31.24 108.37 -43.51
CA ASP A 389 30.59 109.01 -44.66
C ASP A 389 29.99 110.39 -44.30
N ARG A 390 29.40 110.51 -43.10
CA ARG A 390 28.88 111.79 -42.57
C ARG A 390 29.97 112.85 -42.38
N ARG A 391 31.19 112.46 -41.99
CA ARG A 391 32.31 113.39 -41.81
C ARG A 391 32.85 113.87 -43.17
N ALA A 392 33.02 112.95 -44.13
CA ALA A 392 33.47 113.28 -45.49
C ALA A 392 32.53 114.27 -46.21
N ALA A 393 31.21 114.11 -46.05
CA ALA A 393 30.21 115.03 -46.62
C ALA A 393 30.31 116.45 -46.07
N ALA A 394 30.61 116.61 -44.77
CA ALA A 394 30.73 117.93 -44.13
C ALA A 394 31.99 118.70 -44.59
N GLU A 395 33.09 118.00 -44.85
CA GLU A 395 34.34 118.62 -45.30
C GLU A 395 34.24 119.21 -46.72
N GLN A 396 33.55 118.51 -47.64
CA GLN A 396 33.32 119.01 -49.01
C GLN A 396 32.54 120.34 -49.02
N GLN A 397 31.52 120.47 -48.17
CA GLN A 397 30.68 121.67 -48.10
C GLN A 397 31.48 122.91 -47.62
N ASN A 398 32.43 122.71 -46.72
CA ASN A 398 33.27 123.79 -46.17
C ASN A 398 34.30 124.33 -47.20
N GLN A 399 34.78 123.46 -48.10
CA GLN A 399 35.70 123.86 -49.17
C GLN A 399 35.03 124.76 -50.22
N GLN A 400 33.76 124.51 -50.56
CA GLN A 400 32.99 125.34 -51.51
C GLN A 400 32.79 126.78 -50.98
N ILE A 401 32.45 126.93 -49.70
CA ILE A 401 32.28 128.24 -49.05
C ILE A 401 33.58 129.06 -49.10
N THR A 402 34.72 128.40 -48.91
CA THR A 402 36.04 129.05 -48.92
C THR A 402 36.38 129.61 -50.31
N GLN A 403 36.12 128.86 -51.38
CA GLN A 403 36.41 129.29 -52.76
C GLN A 403 35.60 130.53 -53.19
N GLN A 404 34.33 130.62 -52.78
CA GLN A 404 33.47 131.77 -53.10
C GLN A 404 33.93 133.08 -52.43
N SER A 405 34.60 133.00 -51.28
CA SER A 405 35.11 134.15 -50.53
C SER A 405 36.25 134.89 -51.25
N ASP A 406 37.22 134.15 -51.77
CA ASP A 406 38.41 134.74 -52.41
C ASP A 406 38.11 135.36 -53.79
N GLU A 407 37.11 134.86 -54.51
CA GLU A 407 36.73 135.40 -55.81
C GLU A 407 36.05 136.77 -55.70
N ALA A 408 35.15 136.96 -54.73
CA ALA A 408 34.59 138.27 -54.39
C ALA A 408 35.67 139.29 -54.00
N ARG A 409 36.71 138.84 -53.28
CA ARG A 409 37.83 139.66 -52.83
C ARG A 409 38.68 140.22 -53.97
N ARG A 410 38.81 139.49 -55.08
CA ARG A 410 39.53 139.94 -56.30
C ARG A 410 38.76 141.03 -57.04
N GLN A 411 37.43 140.92 -57.12
CA GLN A 411 36.58 141.89 -57.81
C GLN A 411 36.58 143.26 -57.11
N ALA A 412 36.57 143.28 -55.77
CA ALA A 412 36.63 144.52 -54.98
C ALA A 412 37.87 145.37 -55.28
N ASN A 413 39.06 144.75 -55.37
CA ASN A 413 40.31 145.47 -55.62
C ASN A 413 40.38 146.11 -57.02
N GLN A 414 39.77 145.49 -58.03
CA GLN A 414 39.71 146.06 -59.38
C GLN A 414 38.79 147.29 -59.47
N ALA A 415 37.76 147.38 -58.61
CA ALA A 415 36.89 148.55 -58.56
C ALA A 415 37.61 149.81 -58.02
N GLN A 416 38.43 149.66 -56.97
CA GLN A 416 39.14 150.79 -56.36
C GLN A 416 40.16 151.45 -57.30
N GLN A 417 40.88 150.67 -58.12
CA GLN A 417 41.84 151.23 -59.08
C GLN A 417 41.17 152.10 -60.16
N ARG A 418 39.95 151.74 -60.59
CA ARG A 418 39.19 152.53 -61.57
C ARG A 418 38.66 153.85 -61.00
N ALA A 419 38.33 153.90 -59.70
CA ALA A 419 37.87 155.12 -59.04
C ALA A 419 38.96 156.21 -59.01
N GLN A 420 40.19 155.84 -58.59
CA GLN A 420 41.31 156.79 -58.47
C GLN A 420 41.74 157.41 -59.81
N GLN A 421 41.56 156.70 -60.93
CA GLN A 421 41.84 157.22 -62.28
C GLN A 421 40.76 158.20 -62.79
N ALA A 422 39.55 158.18 -62.24
CA ALA A 422 38.47 159.10 -62.63
C ALA A 422 38.54 160.44 -61.86
N GLU A 423 38.97 160.43 -60.60
CA GLU A 423 39.04 161.64 -59.77
C GLU A 423 40.12 162.63 -60.24
N SER A 424 41.27 162.12 -60.70
CA SER A 424 42.35 162.97 -61.24
C SER A 424 41.88 163.74 -62.48
N GLN A 425 41.21 163.07 -63.42
CA GLN A 425 40.69 163.68 -64.65
C GLN A 425 39.58 164.71 -64.39
N GLN A 426 38.76 164.54 -63.33
CA GLN A 426 37.81 165.58 -62.93
C GLN A 426 38.48 166.83 -62.34
N SER A 427 39.66 166.70 -61.74
CA SER A 427 40.31 167.81 -61.02
C SER A 427 40.78 168.94 -61.96
N GLU A 428 41.37 168.60 -63.11
CA GLU A 428 41.82 169.58 -64.10
C GLU A 428 40.65 170.32 -64.77
N LEU A 429 39.56 169.60 -65.08
CA LEU A 429 38.34 170.18 -65.64
C LEU A 429 37.69 171.19 -64.66
N ARG A 430 37.71 170.89 -63.36
CA ARG A 430 37.11 171.73 -62.32
C ARG A 430 37.82 173.07 -62.12
N GLN A 431 39.13 173.16 -62.37
CA GLN A 431 39.83 174.44 -62.32
C GLN A 431 39.49 175.34 -63.52
N ARG A 432 39.37 174.78 -64.73
CA ARG A 432 39.03 175.56 -65.93
C ARG A 432 37.64 176.20 -65.87
N LEU A 433 36.63 175.52 -65.33
CA LEU A 433 35.28 176.09 -65.21
C LEU A 433 35.16 177.14 -64.08
N ARG A 434 35.97 177.07 -63.03
CA ARG A 434 35.86 178.00 -61.89
C ARG A 434 36.33 179.44 -62.16
N ALA A 435 36.89 179.71 -63.34
CA ALA A 435 37.18 181.07 -63.82
C ALA A 435 35.93 181.80 -64.36
N GLN A 436 34.78 181.13 -64.50
CA GLN A 436 33.55 181.71 -65.03
C GLN A 436 32.37 181.61 -64.05
N LEU A 437 31.76 182.77 -63.76
CA LEU A 437 30.42 182.95 -63.20
C LEU A 437 30.21 182.59 -61.71
N ASN A 438 30.43 183.58 -60.84
CA ASN A 438 29.71 183.70 -59.56
C ASN A 438 28.22 184.00 -59.82
N GLY A 439 27.29 183.39 -59.07
CA GLY A 439 25.89 183.83 -59.08
C GLY A 439 24.88 183.00 -58.27
N ARG A 440 24.39 183.58 -57.16
CA ARG A 440 23.20 183.19 -56.34
C ARG A 440 23.17 181.80 -55.65
N GLY A 441 22.65 181.79 -54.42
CA GLY A 441 21.98 180.66 -53.75
C GLY A 441 20.49 181.00 -53.53
N PRO A 442 19.79 180.51 -52.47
CA PRO A 442 20.25 179.65 -51.35
C PRO A 442 19.24 178.51 -50.95
N ASP A 443 19.43 177.93 -49.75
CA ASP A 443 18.48 177.23 -48.84
C ASP A 443 17.90 175.81 -49.12
N GLY A 444 17.82 174.98 -48.04
CA GLY A 444 16.52 174.36 -47.67
C GLY A 444 16.35 172.85 -47.33
N LEU A 445 16.79 172.35 -46.15
CA LEU A 445 16.10 171.33 -45.27
C LEU A 445 15.79 169.88 -45.83
N ALA A 446 15.26 168.89 -45.07
CA ALA A 446 15.65 168.30 -43.76
C ALA A 446 14.90 166.96 -43.40
N GLY A 447 15.58 165.97 -42.77
CA GLY A 447 14.98 164.83 -42.00
C GLY A 447 14.45 163.59 -42.78
N LYS A 448 13.97 162.47 -42.16
CA LYS A 448 14.11 161.85 -40.80
C LYS A 448 13.38 160.45 -40.74
N ILE A 449 13.46 159.71 -39.61
CA ILE A 449 12.61 158.52 -39.17
C ILE A 449 12.96 157.12 -39.80
N ASN A 450 12.64 155.90 -39.27
CA ASN A 450 12.85 155.17 -37.97
C ASN A 450 12.15 153.73 -38.04
N VAL A 451 12.11 152.94 -36.95
CA VAL A 451 11.23 151.73 -36.65
C VAL A 451 11.71 150.36 -37.23
N THR A 452 11.80 149.15 -36.61
CA THR A 452 11.42 148.43 -35.32
C THR A 452 10.09 147.63 -35.28
N SER A 453 9.92 146.39 -34.73
CA SER A 453 10.81 145.31 -34.19
C SER A 453 9.98 144.04 -33.78
N SER A 454 10.64 142.90 -33.49
CA SER A 454 10.28 141.82 -32.51
C SER A 454 9.35 140.60 -32.85
N ALA A 455 9.94 139.38 -32.71
CA ALA A 455 9.60 138.27 -31.76
C ALA A 455 8.42 137.23 -31.91
N GLN A 456 8.59 136.10 -31.17
CA GLN A 456 7.61 135.09 -30.64
C GLN A 456 6.97 134.01 -31.59
N ILE A 457 6.33 132.91 -31.13
CA ILE A 457 6.62 131.80 -30.14
C ILE A 457 5.42 130.79 -30.12
N ASN A 458 5.66 129.45 -30.08
CA ASN A 458 4.84 128.33 -29.48
C ASN A 458 5.02 126.97 -30.25
N ARG A 459 4.85 125.73 -29.74
CA ARG A 459 4.58 125.10 -28.40
C ARG A 459 3.11 124.78 -27.97
N SER A 460 2.71 123.48 -27.89
CA SER A 460 2.04 122.79 -26.73
C SER A 460 1.11 121.55 -27.00
N ARG A 461 1.49 120.37 -26.44
CA ARG A 461 0.71 119.38 -25.59
C ARG A 461 -0.51 118.51 -26.05
N PHE A 462 -0.75 117.43 -25.27
CA PHE A 462 -1.99 116.61 -24.98
C PHE A 462 -2.42 115.46 -25.97
N GLU A 463 -3.03 114.30 -25.58
CA GLU A 463 -3.27 113.56 -24.29
C GLU A 463 -3.80 112.07 -24.45
N VAL A 464 -3.65 111.19 -23.41
CA VAL A 464 -4.36 109.90 -23.05
C VAL A 464 -4.49 108.71 -24.07
N LYS A 465 -4.85 107.43 -23.74
CA LYS A 465 -5.45 106.73 -22.56
C LYS A 465 -5.23 105.18 -22.54
N ASN A 466 -5.13 104.55 -21.34
CA ASN A 466 -5.65 103.19 -20.93
C ASN A 466 -5.25 101.86 -21.68
N VAL A 467 -5.28 100.62 -21.12
CA VAL A 467 -5.50 100.07 -19.74
C VAL A 467 -4.91 98.63 -19.55
N LEU A 468 -4.72 98.22 -18.28
CA LEU A 468 -4.52 96.88 -17.62
C LEU A 468 -4.61 95.58 -18.48
N HIS A 469 -3.84 94.51 -18.20
CA HIS A 469 -3.92 93.68 -16.98
C HIS A 469 -2.66 92.83 -16.66
N PHE A 470 -2.56 92.36 -15.40
CA PHE A 470 -1.48 91.47 -14.92
C PHE A 470 -1.96 90.65 -13.70
N HIS A 471 -1.94 89.30 -13.75
CA HIS A 471 -1.84 88.46 -12.54
C HIS A 471 -1.45 86.98 -12.78
N GLN A 472 -1.08 86.35 -11.66
CA GLN A 472 -0.47 85.04 -11.39
C GLN A 472 -1.48 84.15 -10.58
N PRO A 473 -1.13 83.00 -9.95
CA PRO A 473 -0.18 81.90 -10.26
C PRO A 473 -0.82 80.50 -9.96
N ASN A 474 -0.04 79.60 -9.33
CA ASN A 474 -0.33 78.30 -8.68
C ASN A 474 -0.41 77.07 -9.60
N SER A 475 0.27 75.94 -9.32
CA SER A 475 0.72 75.27 -8.06
C SER A 475 -0.32 74.35 -7.43
#